data_AF-A0AAW6N6U4-F1
#
_entry.id   AF-A0AAW6N6U4-F1
#
_cell.length_a   1.000
_cell.length_b   1.000
_cell.length_c   1.000
_cell.angle_alpha   90.00
_cell.angle_beta   90.00
_cell.angle_gamma   90.00
#
_symmetry.space_group_name_H-M   'P 1'
#
loop_
_entity.id
_entity.type
_entity.pdbx_description
1 polymer ?
#
loop_
_entity_poly.entity_id
_entity_poly.type
_entity_poly.pdbx_seq_one_letter_code
_entity_poly.pdbx_strand_id
1 'polypeptide(L)' 'MVEFPPTERITIMPDNSIEADAIRYRHLRGKDVYTICQGGVFAGQTPENVVLSEEDLDEAIDLEIAVAAAISQRD' A
#
# COMPACT_ATOMS: atom_id res chain seq x y z
N MET A 1 -28.11 19.95 -17.98
CA MET A 1 -27.62 19.81 -16.60
C MET A 1 -28.00 18.41 -16.17
N VAL A 2 -27.04 17.48 -16.15
CA VAL A 2 -27.29 16.10 -15.74
C VAL A 2 -26.96 16.03 -14.26
N GLU A 3 -27.96 15.79 -13.42
CA GLU A 3 -27.75 15.57 -11.99
C GLU A 3 -27.16 14.18 -11.79
N PHE A 4 -25.96 14.12 -11.21
CA PHE A 4 -25.37 12.88 -10.74
C PHE A 4 -25.95 12.57 -9.36
N PRO A 5 -26.41 11.33 -9.10
CA PRO A 5 -26.92 10.97 -7.78
C PRO A 5 -25.81 11.15 -6.72
N PRO A 6 -26.16 11.55 -5.48
CA PRO A 6 -25.19 11.70 -4.42
C PRO A 6 -24.49 10.37 -4.18
N THR A 7 -23.16 10.36 -4.28
CA THR A 7 -22.33 9.18 -4.02
C THR A 7 -22.57 8.74 -2.58
N GLU A 8 -23.30 7.63 -2.40
CA GLU A 8 -23.46 6.99 -1.11
C GLU A 8 -22.06 6.65 -0.57
N ARG A 9 -21.65 7.36 0.50
CA ARG A 9 -20.39 7.05 1.18
C ARG A 9 -20.60 5.74 1.95
N ILE A 10 -20.08 4.65 1.41
CA ILE A 10 -19.96 3.41 2.15
C ILE A 10 -18.93 3.64 3.26
N THR A 11 -19.38 3.66 4.51
CA THR A 11 -18.48 3.60 5.66
C THR A 11 -17.99 2.16 5.78
N ILE A 12 -16.75 1.91 5.36
CA ILE A 12 -16.07 0.63 5.57
C ILE A 12 -15.30 0.74 6.89
N MET A 13 -15.65 -0.08 7.88
CA MET A 13 -14.75 -0.34 9.01
C MET A 13 -13.73 -1.38 8.54
N PRO A 14 -12.45 -1.02 8.39
CA PRO A 14 -11.45 -1.98 7.92
C PRO A 14 -11.24 -3.07 8.97
N ASP A 15 -11.11 -4.30 8.50
CA ASP A 15 -10.56 -5.36 9.34
C ASP A 15 -9.05 -5.12 9.49
N ASN A 16 -8.63 -4.91 10.73
CA ASN A 16 -7.24 -4.68 11.15
C ASN A 16 -6.62 -5.96 11.75
N SER A 17 -7.20 -7.13 11.48
CA SER A 17 -6.59 -8.41 11.81
C SER A 17 -5.29 -8.62 11.03
N ILE A 18 -4.41 -9.45 11.60
CA ILE A 18 -3.15 -9.86 10.96
C ILE A 18 -3.44 -10.56 9.63
N GLU A 19 -4.50 -11.35 9.57
CA GLU A 19 -4.94 -12.03 8.35
C GLU A 19 -5.33 -11.03 7.26
N ALA A 20 -6.09 -10.00 7.60
CA ALA A 20 -6.48 -8.95 6.66
C ALA A 20 -5.28 -8.14 6.16
N ASP A 21 -4.31 -7.84 7.04
CA ASP A 21 -3.05 -7.20 6.65
C ASP A 21 -2.24 -8.08 5.71
N ALA A 22 -2.09 -9.37 6.02
CA ALA A 22 -1.38 -10.32 5.16
C ALA A 22 -2.01 -10.43 3.77
N ILE A 23 -3.34 -10.39 3.68
CA ILE A 23 -4.08 -10.38 2.40
C ILE A 23 -3.80 -9.10 1.61
N ARG A 24 -3.88 -7.92 2.26
CA ARG A 24 -3.58 -6.62 1.62
C ARG A 24 -2.15 -6.58 1.09
N TYR A 25 -1.19 -7.02 1.90
CA TYR A 25 0.21 -7.08 1.51
C TYR A 25 0.41 -8.02 0.31
N ARG A 26 -0.13 -9.25 0.34
CA ARG A 26 -0.06 -10.17 -0.82
C ARG A 26 -0.66 -9.57 -2.09
N HIS A 27 -1.75 -8.81 -1.96
CA HIS A 27 -2.37 -8.13 -3.09
C HIS A 27 -1.46 -7.06 -3.70
N LEU A 28 -0.76 -6.25 -2.89
CA LEU A 28 0.17 -5.24 -3.39
C LEU A 28 1.47 -5.85 -3.91
N ARG A 29 2.02 -6.84 -3.19
CA ARG A 29 3.24 -7.55 -3.55
C ARG A 29 3.15 -8.23 -4.91
N GLY A 30 2.05 -8.92 -5.21
CA GLY A 30 1.91 -9.67 -6.46
C GLY A 30 1.50 -8.84 -7.68
N LYS A 31 1.42 -7.51 -7.57
CA LYS A 31 0.97 -6.68 -8.70
C LYS A 31 2.09 -6.42 -9.68
N ASP A 32 1.77 -6.66 -10.95
CA ASP A 32 2.60 -6.23 -12.07
C ASP A 32 2.53 -4.69 -12.21
N VAL A 33 3.69 -4.02 -12.07
CA VAL A 33 3.84 -2.56 -12.18
C VAL A 33 3.38 -2.05 -13.55
N TYR A 34 3.49 -2.85 -14.62
CA TYR A 34 3.06 -2.45 -15.96
C TYR A 34 1.54 -2.26 -16.07
N THR A 35 0.76 -2.77 -15.11
CA THR A 35 -0.70 -2.58 -15.06
C THR A 35 -1.12 -1.19 -14.58
N ILE A 36 -0.18 -0.33 -14.17
CA ILE A 36 -0.48 1.03 -13.67
C ILE A 36 -1.31 1.87 -14.65
N CYS A 37 -1.13 1.67 -15.95
CA CYS A 37 -1.90 2.34 -17.00
C CYS A 37 -3.41 2.02 -16.96
N GLN A 38 -3.81 0.92 -16.31
CA GLN A 38 -5.19 0.47 -16.18
C GLN A 38 -5.87 1.00 -14.90
N GLY A 39 -5.11 1.68 -14.03
CA GLY A 39 -5.58 2.17 -12.73
C GLY A 39 -5.54 1.09 -11.64
N GLY A 40 -5.55 1.53 -10.38
CA GLY A 40 -5.53 0.64 -9.21
C GLY A 40 -4.80 1.24 -8.01
N VAL A 41 -4.68 0.45 -6.95
CA VAL A 41 -3.88 0.79 -5.75
C VAL A 41 -2.50 0.17 -5.87
N PHE A 42 -1.48 0.98 -5.65
CA PHE A 42 -0.06 0.62 -5.70
C PHE A 42 0.68 1.24 -4.51
N ALA A 43 1.81 0.64 -4.12
CA ALA A 43 2.74 1.22 -3.17
C ALA A 43 3.90 1.87 -3.92
N GLY A 44 4.36 3.03 -3.45
CA GLY A 44 5.50 3.71 -4.06
C GLY A 44 6.37 4.39 -3.02
N GLN A 45 7.67 4.43 -3.31
CA GLN A 45 8.66 5.12 -2.50
C GLN A 45 8.77 6.59 -2.95
N THR A 46 8.69 7.50 -1.99
CA THR A 46 8.91 8.93 -2.16
C THR A 46 10.17 9.29 -1.38
N PRO A 47 11.08 10.15 -1.89
CA PRO A 47 10.96 11.09 -3.02
C PRO A 47 11.25 10.54 -4.42
N GLU A 48 11.63 9.27 -4.56
CA GLU A 48 12.11 8.70 -5.82
C GLU A 48 10.98 8.50 -6.85
N ASN A 49 9.71 8.53 -6.40
CA ASN A 49 8.50 8.28 -7.19
C ASN A 49 8.53 6.91 -7.89
N VAL A 50 9.11 5.91 -7.23
CA VAL A 50 9.23 4.54 -7.74
C VAL A 50 8.06 3.72 -7.23
N VAL A 51 7.39 2.98 -8.12
CA VAL A 51 6.34 2.02 -7.77
C VAL A 51 7.01 0.66 -7.53
N LEU A 52 6.70 0.03 -6.38
CA LEU A 52 7.32 -1.20 -5.94
C LEU A 52 6.37 -2.40 -6.09
N SER A 53 6.95 -3.56 -6.41
CA SER A 53 6.25 -4.85 -6.51
C SER A 53 7.18 -5.99 -6.12
N GLU A 54 6.62 -7.15 -5.85
CA GLU A 54 7.34 -8.40 -5.59
C GLU A 54 8.45 -8.23 -4.53
N GLU A 55 9.67 -8.64 -4.83
CA GLU A 55 10.82 -8.59 -3.91
C GLU A 55 11.20 -7.16 -3.55
N ASP A 56 11.12 -6.20 -4.48
CA ASP A 56 11.46 -4.79 -4.21
C ASP A 56 10.56 -4.17 -3.14
N LEU A 57 9.29 -4.59 -3.08
CA LEU A 57 8.37 -4.13 -2.04
C LEU A 57 8.72 -4.73 -0.67
N ASP A 58 9.17 -5.98 -0.65
CA ASP A 58 9.55 -6.69 0.57
C ASP A 58 10.79 -6.03 1.20
N GLU A 59 11.82 -5.79 0.38
CA GLU A 59 13.06 -5.14 0.80
C GLU A 59 12.83 -3.73 1.36
N ALA A 60 11.98 -2.94 0.71
CA ALA A 60 11.66 -1.59 1.16
C ALA A 60 10.94 -1.58 2.52
N ILE A 61 10.02 -2.51 2.74
CA ILE A 61 9.31 -2.65 4.01
C ILE A 61 10.26 -3.08 5.13
N ASP A 62 11.12 -4.08 4.87
CA ASP A 62 12.08 -4.57 5.85
C ASP A 62 13.07 -3.48 6.28
N LEU A 63 13.54 -2.67 5.32
CA LEU A 63 14.41 -1.53 5.60
C LEU A 63 13.71 -0.49 6.50
N GLU A 64 12.47 -0.12 6.18
CA GLU A 64 11.68 0.85 6.98
C GLU A 64 11.48 0.35 8.42
N ILE A 65 11.16 -0.94 8.60
CA ILE A 65 11.00 -1.56 9.92
C ILE A 65 12.31 -1.51 10.71
N ALA A 66 13.43 -1.87 10.07
CA ALA A 66 14.75 -1.84 10.71
C ALA A 66 15.14 -0.41 11.12
N VAL A 67 14.89 0.58 10.27
CA VAL A 67 15.16 2.00 10.55
C VAL A 67 14.29 2.49 11.72
N ALA A 68 12.99 2.21 11.70
CA ALA A 68 12.07 2.60 12.77
C ALA A 68 12.46 1.98 14.14
N ALA A 69 12.89 0.72 14.13
CA ALA A 69 13.38 0.03 15.32
C ALA A 69 14.69 0.64 15.85
N ALA A 70 15.59 1.06 14.97
CA ALA A 70 16.86 1.69 15.34
C ALA A 70 16.67 3.12 15.90
N ILE A 71 15.69 3.87 15.39
CA ILE A 71 15.36 5.21 15.90
C ILE A 71 14.78 5.09 17.32
N SER A 72 13.84 4.16 17.53
CA SER A 72 13.21 3.94 18.84
C SER A 72 14.17 3.48 19.96
N GLN A 73 15.37 2.98 19.63
CA GLN A 73 16.39 2.56 20.59
C GLN A 73 17.35 3.70 21.00
N ARG A 74 17.22 4.87 20.39
CA ARG A 74 18.06 6.04 20.64
C ARG A 74 17.38 7.08 21.53
N ASP A 75 16.13 6.83 21.92
CA ASP A 75 15.32 7.57 22.88
C ASP A 75 15.35 6.91 24.27
#